data_AF-A0A8C8DS20-F1
#
_entry.id   AF-A0A8C8DS20-F1
#
_cell.length_a   1.000
_cell.length_b   1.000
_cell.length_c   1.000
_cell.angle_alpha   90.00
_cell.angle_beta   90.00
_cell.angle_gamma   90.00
#
_symmetry.space_group_name_H-M   'P 1'
#
loop_
_entity.id
_entity.type
_entity.pdbx_description
1 polymer ?
#
loop_
_entity_poly.entity_id
_entity_poly.type
_entity_poly.pdbx_seq_one_letter_code
_entity_poly.pdbx_strand_id
1 'polypeptide(L)'
;ENTNDFYDPPCILNYLKPDENKKSKHKTAVKKKTLNPEFNEEFCYDIKYADLTKKTLEVTVWDYDIGKSNDFIGGVSLGINANGERLKHWFDCLKNKDKKIERWHTLTNELPGSLND
;
A
#
# COMPACT_ATOMS: atom_id res chain seq x y z
N GLU A 1 -30.81 -10.68 19.81
CA GLU A 1 -30.50 -11.11 18.44
C GLU A 1 -30.05 -9.93 17.60
N ASN A 2 -29.09 -10.16 16.70
CA ASN A 2 -28.41 -9.23 15.79
C ASN A 2 -27.27 -8.37 16.37
N THR A 3 -26.22 -9.04 16.87
CA THR A 3 -24.84 -8.58 16.68
C THR A 3 -24.55 -8.53 15.19
N ASN A 4 -24.91 -7.42 14.53
CA ASN A 4 -24.29 -7.08 13.26
C ASN A 4 -22.83 -6.76 13.56
N ASP A 5 -22.03 -7.83 13.60
CA ASP A 5 -20.59 -7.84 13.34
C ASP A 5 -20.38 -6.99 12.08
N PHE A 6 -20.16 -5.70 12.32
CA PHE A 6 -19.92 -4.70 11.30
C PHE A 6 -18.50 -4.97 10.87
N TYR A 7 -18.28 -5.99 10.03
CA TYR A 7 -16.98 -6.29 9.46
C TYR A 7 -16.44 -5.01 8.84
N ASP A 8 -15.52 -4.41 9.56
CA ASP A 8 -14.92 -3.14 9.26
C ASP A 8 -14.23 -3.29 7.91
N PRO A 9 -14.50 -2.37 6.96
CA PRO A 9 -14.00 -2.57 5.62
C PRO A 9 -12.52 -2.17 5.54
N PRO A 10 -11.63 -3.12 5.19
CA PRO A 10 -10.24 -2.79 4.93
C PRO A 10 -10.15 -1.82 3.76
N CYS A 11 -9.37 -0.76 3.96
CA CYS A 11 -8.98 0.20 2.94
C CYS A 11 -7.48 0.10 2.72
N ILE A 12 -7.05 0.01 1.46
CA ILE A 12 -5.64 0.11 1.11
C ILE A 12 -5.36 1.56 0.75
N LEU A 13 -4.23 2.05 1.25
CA LEU A 13 -3.74 3.39 1.06
C LEU A 13 -2.29 3.31 0.61
N ASN A 14 -2.07 3.72 -0.63
CA ASN A 14 -0.80 3.70 -1.31
C ASN A 14 -0.22 5.11 -1.35
N TYR A 15 1.05 5.24 -0.98
CA TYR A 15 1.80 6.49 -1.00
C TYR A 15 3.12 6.29 -1.71
N LEU A 16 3.51 7.24 -2.54
CA LEU A 16 4.82 7.24 -3.17
C LEU A 16 5.66 8.38 -2.55
N LYS A 17 6.64 8.02 -1.71
CA LYS A 17 7.55 8.98 -1.08
C LYS A 17 8.88 9.09 -1.84
N PRO A 18 9.55 10.25 -1.85
CA PRO A 18 9.08 11.55 -1.38
C PRO A 18 7.93 12.08 -2.23
N ASP A 19 6.85 12.52 -1.57
CA ASP A 19 5.62 13.01 -2.21
C ASP A 19 5.77 14.50 -2.51
N GLU A 20 6.52 14.84 -3.57
CA GLU A 20 6.80 16.23 -3.96
C GLU A 20 5.54 17.00 -4.38
N ASN A 21 4.50 16.29 -4.83
CA ASN A 21 3.29 16.90 -5.37
C ASN A 21 2.04 16.71 -4.50
N LYS A 22 2.14 16.06 -3.33
CA LYS A 22 0.98 15.67 -2.49
C LYS A 22 -0.12 14.90 -3.23
N LYS A 23 0.22 14.34 -4.40
CA LYS A 23 -0.69 13.65 -5.32
C LYS A 23 -0.45 12.15 -5.36
N SER A 24 0.58 11.67 -4.65
CA SER A 24 0.91 10.26 -4.66
C SER A 24 0.09 9.40 -3.70
N LYS A 25 -0.84 10.03 -2.96
CA LYS A 25 -1.80 9.34 -2.10
C LYS A 25 -2.95 8.79 -2.94
N HIS A 26 -3.02 7.48 -3.05
CA HIS A 26 -4.15 6.78 -3.66
C HIS A 26 -4.80 5.89 -2.61
N LYS A 27 -6.13 5.98 -2.51
CA LYS A 27 -6.95 5.15 -1.62
C LYS A 27 -7.82 4.24 -2.47
N THR A 28 -7.85 2.94 -2.16
CA THR A 28 -8.78 2.00 -2.78
C THR A 28 -10.22 2.17 -2.27
N ALA A 29 -11.16 1.60 -3.01
CA ALA A 29 -12.54 1.49 -2.60
C ALA A 29 -12.67 0.61 -1.35
N VAL A 30 -13.49 1.08 -0.41
CA VAL A 30 -13.76 0.44 0.87
C VAL A 30 -14.57 -0.85 0.66
N LYS A 31 -13.98 -2.04 0.87
CA LYS A 31 -14.66 -3.34 0.66
C LYS A 31 -15.26 -3.86 1.95
N LYS A 32 -16.59 -3.76 2.09
CA LYS A 32 -17.33 -4.17 3.29
C LYS A 32 -17.53 -5.69 3.36
N LYS A 33 -17.53 -6.24 4.58
CA LYS A 33 -17.88 -7.64 4.88
C LYS A 33 -16.98 -8.71 4.24
N THR A 34 -15.67 -8.46 4.14
CA THR A 34 -14.72 -9.50 3.74
C THR A 34 -13.36 -9.33 4.42
N LEU A 35 -12.83 -10.40 5.01
CA LEU A 35 -11.46 -10.48 5.51
C LEU A 35 -10.43 -10.64 4.38
N ASN A 36 -10.90 -10.96 3.17
CA ASN A 36 -10.09 -11.08 1.95
C ASN A 36 -10.65 -10.12 0.89
N PRO A 37 -10.41 -8.80 1.05
CA PRO A 37 -10.90 -7.80 0.11
C PRO A 37 -10.19 -7.91 -1.25
N GLU A 38 -10.97 -8.20 -2.29
CA GLU A 38 -10.51 -8.11 -3.67
C GLU A 38 -10.78 -6.69 -4.21
N PHE A 39 -9.77 -5.83 -4.15
CA PHE A 39 -9.86 -4.47 -4.68
C PHE A 39 -9.87 -4.48 -6.22
N ASN A 40 -8.96 -5.24 -6.84
CA ASN A 40 -8.72 -5.24 -8.29
C ASN A 40 -8.60 -3.82 -8.86
N GLU A 41 -8.04 -2.90 -8.08
CA GLU A 41 -7.80 -1.51 -8.47
C GLU A 41 -6.34 -1.33 -8.87
N GLU A 42 -6.13 -0.72 -10.03
CA GLU A 42 -4.81 -0.39 -10.55
C GLU A 42 -4.56 1.12 -10.40
N PHE A 43 -3.41 1.47 -9.84
CA PHE A 43 -2.98 2.86 -9.67
C PHE A 43 -1.80 3.15 -10.58
N CYS A 44 -1.94 4.20 -11.38
CA CYS A 44 -0.88 4.67 -12.27
C CYS A 44 -0.21 5.91 -11.69
N TYR A 45 1.11 5.83 -11.52
CA TYR A 45 1.94 6.95 -11.12
C TYR A 45 2.81 7.38 -12.31
N ASP A 46 2.69 8.64 -12.72
CA ASP A 46 3.58 9.21 -13.73
C ASP A 46 4.91 9.63 -13.07
N ILE A 47 5.92 8.77 -13.17
CA ILE A 47 7.23 8.96 -12.53
C ILE A 47 8.31 8.63 -13.57
N LYS A 48 9.32 9.48 -13.67
CA LYS A 48 10.48 9.19 -14.50
C LYS A 48 11.29 8.03 -13.93
N TYR A 49 11.86 7.22 -14.81
CA TYR A 49 12.69 6.09 -14.39
C TYR A 49 13.86 6.48 -13.46
N ALA A 50 14.47 7.64 -13.70
CA ALA A 50 15.53 8.16 -12.84
C ALA A 50 15.04 8.45 -11.41
N ASP A 51 13.80 8.92 -11.27
CA ASP A 51 13.19 9.23 -9.99
C ASP A 51 12.66 7.98 -9.28
N LEU A 52 12.24 6.93 -9.99
CA LEU A 52 11.82 5.66 -9.37
C LEU A 52 12.88 5.07 -8.43
N THR A 53 14.16 5.27 -8.72
CA THR A 53 15.24 4.85 -7.82
C THR A 53 15.25 5.62 -6.50
N LYS A 54 14.71 6.83 -6.46
CA LYS A 54 14.59 7.64 -5.25
C LYS A 54 13.21 7.53 -4.60
N LYS A 55 12.25 6.87 -5.26
CA LYS A 55 10.88 6.71 -4.77
C LYS A 55 10.73 5.41 -3.98
N THR A 56 9.85 5.46 -2.99
CA THR A 56 9.42 4.32 -2.17
C THR A 56 7.90 4.29 -2.19
N LEU A 57 7.32 3.20 -2.67
CA LEU A 57 5.90 2.91 -2.61
C LEU A 57 5.56 2.28 -1.27
N GLU A 58 4.82 3.00 -0.45
CA GLU A 58 4.29 2.55 0.83
C GLU A 58 2.84 2.14 0.64
N VAL A 59 2.52 0.90 0.96
CA VAL A 59 1.16 0.35 0.89
C VAL A 59 0.72 0.06 2.31
N THR A 60 -0.32 0.72 2.78
CA THR A 60 -0.84 0.58 4.14
C THR A 60 -2.29 0.15 4.10
N VAL A 61 -2.67 -0.76 4.97
CA VAL A 61 -4.02 -1.28 5.10
C VAL A 61 -4.58 -0.77 6.41
N TRP A 62 -5.74 -0.15 6.32
CA TRP A 62 -6.43 0.50 7.42
C TRP A 62 -7.82 -0.07 7.56
N ASP A 63 -8.24 -0.26 8.79
CA ASP A 63 -9.59 -0.62 9.16
C ASP A 63 -10.41 0.66 9.32
N TYR A 64 -11.39 0.87 8.44
CA TYR A 64 -12.17 2.11 8.45
C TYR A 64 -13.46 1.93 9.25
N ASP A 65 -13.39 2.28 10.53
CA ASP A 65 -14.53 2.38 11.42
C ASP A 65 -15.36 3.65 11.15
N ILE A 66 -16.68 3.50 11.02
CA ILE A 66 -17.59 4.66 10.99
C ILE A 66 -17.84 5.12 12.43
N GLY A 67 -17.24 6.24 12.82
CA GLY A 67 -17.46 6.88 14.12
C GLY A 67 -16.38 6.60 15.18
N LYS A 68 -15.32 5.86 14.83
CA LYS A 68 -14.09 5.73 15.63
C LYS A 68 -12.86 6.15 14.82
N SER A 69 -11.71 6.19 15.49
CA SER A 69 -10.40 6.31 14.85
C SER A 69 -10.09 5.04 14.06
N ASN A 70 -9.68 5.20 12.80
CA ASN A 70 -9.30 4.08 11.93
C ASN A 70 -8.14 3.29 12.55
N ASP A 71 -8.26 1.96 12.58
CA ASP A 71 -7.21 1.09 13.08
C ASP A 71 -6.19 0.75 11.99
N PHE A 72 -4.91 0.70 12.33
CA PHE A 72 -3.87 0.33 11.37
C PHE A 72 -3.66 -1.19 11.42
N ILE A 73 -4.05 -1.86 10.34
CA ILE A 73 -3.92 -3.31 10.23
C ILE A 73 -2.47 -3.69 9.94
N GLY A 74 -1.84 -3.00 8.98
CA GLY A 74 -0.47 -3.27 8.59
C GLY A 74 -0.06 -2.61 7.28
N GLY A 75 1.22 -2.62 6.98
CA GLY A 75 1.75 -1.98 5.77
C GLY A 75 3.03 -2.62 5.25
N VAL A 76 3.43 -2.20 4.06
CA VAL A 76 4.64 -2.65 3.40
C VAL A 76 5.26 -1.50 2.62
N SER A 77 6.59 -1.37 2.66
CA SER A 77 7.35 -0.47 1.81
C SER A 77 8.06 -1.23 0.70
N LEU A 78 7.90 -0.74 -0.52
CA LEU A 78 8.55 -1.23 -1.73
C LEU A 78 9.41 -0.10 -2.28
N GLY A 79 10.70 -0.32 -2.42
CA GLY A 79 11.64 0.70 -2.87
C GLY A 79 13.05 0.13 -2.95
N ILE A 80 14.00 0.92 -3.45
CA ILE A 80 15.41 0.49 -3.49
C ILE A 80 16.01 0.27 -2.09
N ASN A 81 15.43 0.92 -1.07
CA ASN A 81 15.84 0.82 0.33
C ASN A 81 15.08 -0.28 1.09
N ALA A 82 14.19 -1.00 0.42
CA ALA A 82 13.49 -2.14 1.02
C ALA A 82 14.42 -3.35 1.14
N ASN A 83 14.01 -4.36 1.89
CA ASN A 83 14.80 -5.58 2.12
C ASN A 83 14.06 -6.83 1.65
N GLY A 84 14.82 -7.87 1.29
CA GLY A 84 14.29 -9.18 0.94
C GLY A 84 13.38 -9.16 -0.30
N GLU A 85 12.17 -9.72 -0.17
CA GLU A 85 11.22 -9.86 -1.28
C GLU A 85 10.65 -8.52 -1.76
N ARG A 86 10.55 -7.54 -0.85
CA ARG A 86 10.08 -6.18 -1.15
C ARG A 86 10.99 -5.49 -2.16
N LEU A 87 12.30 -5.61 -1.95
CA LEU A 87 13.33 -5.10 -2.86
C LEU A 87 13.30 -5.82 -4.20
N LYS A 88 13.23 -7.16 -4.17
CA LYS A 88 13.16 -7.97 -5.39
C LYS A 88 11.95 -7.58 -6.22
N HIS A 89 10.78 -7.39 -5.61
CA HIS A 89 9.58 -6.95 -6.31
C HIS A 89 9.78 -5.58 -6.98
N TRP A 90 10.33 -4.61 -6.26
CA TRP A 90 10.62 -3.28 -6.81
C TRP A 90 11.59 -3.34 -7.99
N PHE A 91 12.67 -4.13 -7.86
CA PHE A 91 13.65 -4.33 -8.93
C PHE A 91 13.08 -5.07 -10.14
N ASP A 92 12.25 -6.10 -9.92
CA ASP A 92 11.57 -6.83 -11.00
C ASP A 92 10.67 -5.87 -11.80
N CYS A 93 9.91 -4.99 -11.14
CA CYS A 93 9.10 -3.96 -11.81
C CYS A 93 9.96 -2.98 -12.62
N LEU A 94 11.09 -2.52 -12.05
CA LEU A 94 12.02 -1.61 -12.73
C LEU A 94 12.67 -2.25 -13.96
N LYS A 95 13.06 -3.52 -13.85
CA LYS A 95 13.76 -4.26 -14.90
C LYS A 95 12.81 -4.68 -16.03
N ASN A 96 11.55 -5.00 -15.70
CA ASN A 96 10.56 -5.47 -16.66
C ASN A 96 9.46 -4.43 -16.88
N LYS A 97 9.79 -3.32 -17.55
CA LYS A 97 8.88 -2.18 -17.78
C LYS A 97 7.58 -2.55 -18.51
N ASP A 98 7.61 -3.57 -19.35
CA ASP A 98 6.46 -4.04 -20.15
C ASP A 98 5.76 -5.26 -19.54
N LYS A 99 6.10 -5.65 -18.31
CA LYS A 99 5.45 -6.77 -17.63
C LYS A 99 4.83 -6.33 -16.33
N LYS A 100 3.58 -6.74 -16.13
CA LYS A 100 2.93 -6.72 -14.83
C LYS A 100 3.66 -7.72 -13.92
N ILE A 101 4.22 -7.23 -12.83
CA ILE A 101 4.78 -8.09 -11.77
C ILE A 101 3.77 -8.09 -10.62
N GLU A 102 3.30 -9.27 -10.27
CA GLU A 102 2.35 -9.48 -9.18
C GLU A 102 3.03 -10.37 -8.14
N ARG A 103 3.11 -9.90 -6.89
CA ARG A 103 3.75 -10.64 -5.80
C ARG A 103 3.05 -10.34 -4.48
N TRP A 104 2.80 -11.39 -3.70
CA TRP A 104 2.26 -11.29 -2.36
C TRP A 104 3.33 -10.76 -1.38
N HIS A 105 2.93 -9.90 -0.46
CA HIS A 105 3.79 -9.38 0.61
C HIS A 105 3.07 -9.51 1.94
N THR A 106 3.82 -9.92 2.96
CA THR A 106 3.32 -9.89 4.34
C THR A 106 3.32 -8.44 4.84
N LEU A 107 2.14 -7.99 5.28
CA LEU A 107 1.97 -6.71 5.94
C LEU A 107 2.66 -6.75 7.30
N THR A 108 3.39 -5.68 7.62
CA THR A 108 3.98 -5.46 8.94
C THR A 108 3.13 -4.51 9.75
N ASN A 109 3.04 -4.75 11.06
CA ASN A 109 2.35 -3.85 12.00
C ASN A 109 3.10 -2.53 12.24
N GLU A 110 4.16 -2.26 11.49
CA GLU A 110 4.90 -1.01 11.52
C GLU A 110 4.55 -0.17 10.28
N LEU A 111 4.25 1.11 10.50
CA LEU A 111 4.04 2.05 9.41
C LEU A 111 5.35 2.21 8.64
N PRO A 112 5.37 1.89 7.33
CA PRO A 112 6.52 2.19 6.51
C PRO A 112 6.79 3.70 6.58
N GLY A 113 8.05 4.06 6.89
CA GLY A 113 8.48 5.45 7.03
C GLY A 113 8.34 6.08 8.43
N SER A 114 7.92 5.33 9.46
CA SER A 114 7.96 5.82 10.86
C SER A 114 9.36 5.80 11.50
N LEU A 115 10.35 5.24 10.80
CA LEU A 115 11.78 5.34 11.14
C LEU A 115 12.37 6.55 10.40
N ASN A 116 12.07 7.75 10.87
CA ASN A 116 12.86 8.97 10.66
C ASN A 116 12.41 9.95 11.75
N ASP A 117 12.88 9.70 12.97
CA ASP A 117 13.00 10.73 14.00
C ASP A 117 14.24 11.59 13.68
#